data_AF-A0A9E1HA23-F1
#
_entry.id   AF-A0A9E1HA23-F1
#
_cell.length_a   1.000
_cell.length_b   1.000
_cell.length_c   1.000
_cell.angle_alpha   90.00
_cell.angle_beta   90.00
_cell.angle_gamma   90.00
#
_symmetry.space_group_name_H-M   'P 1'
#
loop_
_entity.id
_entity.type
_entity.pdbx_description
1 polymer ?
#
loop_
_entity_poly.entity_id
_entity_poly.type
_entity_poly.pdbx_seq_one_letter_code
_entity_poly.pdbx_strand_id
1 'polypeptide(L)'
;IRAEILTEDDIPSEIRKTLGFTTKQRLNTLIHNVIMNSMDQDDIRMSADIQEAMFELRHFMFDHVYTNPIAKGEEVKAKAMIRQLFGFYKDHIEFLPEKYLAMLDEGEKTERVICDYIAGMTDQYAITKFSEYFLPQAWQVDGY
;
A
#
# COMPACT_ATOMS: atom_id res chain seq x y z
N ILE A 1 -6.99 4.99 -14.71
CA ILE A 1 -8.39 5.35 -15.09
C ILE A 1 -9.26 5.80 -13.90
N ARG A 2 -8.99 5.46 -12.62
CA ARG A 2 -9.84 5.91 -11.48
C ARG A 2 -9.36 7.13 -10.66
N ALA A 3 -8.14 7.61 -10.89
CA ALA A 3 -7.64 8.84 -10.30
C ALA A 3 -7.39 9.93 -11.35
N GLU A 4 -7.84 9.72 -12.60
CA GLU A 4 -7.49 10.52 -13.79
C GLU A 4 -5.98 10.63 -14.09
N ILE A 5 -5.12 9.97 -13.31
CA ILE A 5 -3.66 9.95 -13.47
C ILE A 5 -3.22 9.26 -14.77
N LEU A 6 -4.02 8.35 -15.32
CA LEU A 6 -3.66 7.52 -16.48
C LEU A 6 -4.88 7.00 -17.24
N THR A 7 -4.82 7.05 -18.57
CA THR A 7 -5.75 6.45 -19.54
C THR A 7 -5.12 5.24 -20.24
N GLU A 8 -5.92 4.44 -20.98
CA GLU A 8 -5.36 3.30 -21.74
C GLU A 8 -4.37 3.76 -22.83
N ASP A 9 -4.59 4.93 -23.41
CA ASP A 9 -3.76 5.42 -24.52
C ASP A 9 -2.40 5.95 -24.09
N ASP A 10 -2.25 6.28 -22.81
CA ASP A 10 -0.97 6.65 -22.21
C ASP A 10 0.00 5.45 -22.15
N ILE A 11 -0.52 4.22 -22.11
CA ILE A 11 0.30 3.01 -22.12
C ILE A 11 0.93 2.84 -23.52
N PRO A 12 2.26 2.63 -23.64
CA PRO A 12 2.93 2.40 -24.91
C PRO A 12 2.22 1.36 -25.79
N SER A 13 2.14 1.66 -27.09
CA SER A 13 1.41 0.80 -28.05
C SER A 13 1.96 -0.61 -28.11
N GLU A 14 3.27 -0.79 -27.98
CA GLU A 14 3.91 -2.11 -28.04
C GLU A 14 3.47 -2.99 -26.87
N ILE A 15 3.43 -2.43 -25.66
CA ILE A 15 2.90 -3.12 -24.46
C ILE A 15 1.43 -3.50 -24.67
N ARG A 16 0.62 -2.58 -25.23
CA ARG A 16 -0.80 -2.85 -25.50
C ARG A 16 -1.04 -3.89 -26.57
N LYS A 17 -0.19 -3.95 -27.60
CA LYS A 17 -0.26 -5.00 -28.64
C LYS A 17 0.06 -6.37 -28.06
N THR A 18 1.06 -6.46 -27.18
CA THR A 18 1.51 -7.72 -26.58
C THR A 18 0.57 -8.20 -25.48
N LEU A 19 0.21 -7.33 -24.54
CA LEU A 19 -0.59 -7.71 -23.38
C LEU A 19 -2.10 -7.54 -23.63
N GLY A 20 -2.50 -6.48 -24.32
CA GLY A 20 -3.91 -6.14 -24.58
C GLY A 20 -4.22 -4.65 -24.42
N PHE A 21 -5.21 -4.18 -25.17
CA PHE A 21 -5.62 -2.78 -25.22
C PHE A 21 -6.55 -2.36 -24.08
N THR A 22 -7.05 -3.33 -23.32
CA THR A 22 -7.90 -3.08 -22.17
C THR A 22 -7.36 -3.83 -20.97
N THR A 23 -7.69 -3.34 -19.77
CA THR A 23 -7.36 -4.03 -18.52
C THR A 23 -7.85 -5.49 -18.51
N LYS A 24 -9.06 -5.76 -19.02
CA LYS A 24 -9.61 -7.12 -19.12
C LYS A 24 -8.78 -8.02 -20.05
N GLN A 25 -8.40 -7.52 -21.22
CA GLN A 25 -7.56 -8.28 -22.16
C GLN A 25 -6.18 -8.56 -21.56
N ARG A 26 -5.53 -7.57 -20.95
CA ARG A 26 -4.23 -7.75 -20.29
C ARG A 26 -4.25 -8.82 -19.22
N LEU A 27 -5.25 -8.78 -18.34
CA LEU A 27 -5.41 -9.81 -17.31
C LEU A 27 -5.59 -11.19 -17.93
N ASN A 28 -6.45 -11.32 -18.94
CA ASN A 28 -6.64 -12.59 -19.63
C ASN A 28 -5.33 -13.10 -20.24
N THR A 29 -4.59 -12.28 -20.98
CA THR A 29 -3.32 -12.66 -21.61
C THR A 29 -2.31 -13.15 -20.56
N LEU A 30 -2.11 -12.39 -19.49
CA LEU A 30 -1.17 -12.73 -18.43
C LEU A 30 -1.55 -14.04 -17.73
N ILE A 31 -2.82 -14.19 -17.34
CA ILE A 31 -3.29 -15.39 -16.63
C ILE A 31 -3.13 -16.64 -17.48
N HIS A 32 -3.62 -16.61 -18.74
CA HIS A 32 -3.53 -17.78 -19.61
C HIS A 32 -2.07 -18.11 -19.94
N ASN A 33 -1.22 -17.10 -20.15
CA ASN A 33 0.19 -17.33 -20.44
C ASN A 33 0.92 -17.96 -19.25
N VAL A 34 0.68 -17.47 -18.02
CA VAL A 34 1.24 -18.08 -16.80
C VAL A 34 0.82 -19.53 -16.68
N ILE A 35 -0.47 -19.82 -16.85
CA ILE A 35 -0.99 -21.20 -16.74
C ILE A 35 -0.33 -22.10 -17.79
N MET A 36 -0.32 -21.70 -19.05
CA MET A 36 0.21 -22.52 -20.14
C MET A 36 1.72 -22.77 -20.02
N ASN A 37 2.50 -21.82 -19.49
CA ASN A 37 3.95 -21.95 -19.36
C ASN A 37 4.40 -22.54 -18.02
N SER A 38 3.48 -22.73 -17.07
CA SER A 38 3.75 -23.34 -15.76
C SER A 38 3.16 -24.75 -15.63
N MET A 39 2.28 -25.17 -16.55
CA MET A 39 1.72 -26.52 -16.57
C MET A 39 2.83 -27.56 -16.68
N ASP A 40 2.75 -28.59 -15.83
CA ASP A 40 3.71 -29.69 -15.74
C ASP A 40 5.16 -29.25 -15.48
N GLN A 41 5.36 -28.05 -14.93
CA GLN A 41 6.64 -27.54 -14.46
C GLN A 41 6.61 -27.37 -12.94
N ASP A 42 7.77 -27.50 -12.29
CA ASP A 42 7.95 -27.20 -10.87
C ASP A 42 8.24 -25.71 -10.61
N ASP A 43 7.73 -24.83 -11.49
CA ASP A 43 8.02 -23.40 -11.49
C ASP A 43 6.90 -22.58 -12.14
N ILE A 44 6.76 -21.31 -11.73
CA ILE A 44 5.77 -20.37 -12.27
C ILE A 44 6.44 -19.47 -13.30
N ARG A 45 6.08 -19.65 -14.57
CA ARG A 45 6.74 -18.98 -15.69
C ARG A 45 5.75 -18.32 -16.65
N MET A 46 6.25 -17.33 -17.36
CA MET A 46 5.61 -16.71 -18.52
C MET A 46 6.52 -16.97 -19.74
N SER A 47 5.98 -16.83 -20.94
CA SER A 47 6.82 -16.72 -22.13
C SER A 47 7.65 -15.44 -22.08
N ALA A 48 8.83 -15.45 -22.71
CA ALA A 48 9.80 -14.36 -22.61
C ALA A 48 9.24 -13.00 -23.04
N ASP A 49 8.44 -12.97 -24.11
CA ASP A 49 7.77 -11.78 -24.66
C ASP A 49 6.73 -11.20 -23.70
N ILE A 50 5.92 -12.05 -23.06
CA ILE A 50 4.91 -11.64 -22.07
C ILE A 50 5.60 -11.15 -20.79
N GLN A 51 6.67 -11.82 -20.37
CA GLN A 51 7.44 -11.41 -19.21
C GLN A 51 8.08 -10.03 -19.42
N GLU A 52 8.71 -9.81 -20.58
CA GLU A 52 9.31 -8.53 -20.96
C GLU A 52 8.25 -7.42 -20.98
N ALA A 53 7.14 -7.60 -21.70
CA ALA A 53 6.08 -6.61 -21.77
C ALA A 53 5.43 -6.33 -20.39
N MET A 54 5.34 -7.32 -19.49
CA MET A 54 4.87 -7.11 -18.12
C MET A 54 5.84 -6.25 -17.32
N PHE A 55 7.15 -6.50 -17.45
CA PHE A 55 8.16 -5.66 -16.82
C PHE A 55 8.12 -4.24 -17.37
N GLU A 56 8.00 -4.04 -18.67
CA GLU A 56 7.85 -2.70 -19.26
C GLU A 56 6.61 -1.98 -18.74
N LEU A 57 5.47 -2.67 -18.67
CA LEU A 57 4.25 -2.11 -18.09
C LEU A 57 4.47 -1.70 -16.62
N ARG A 58 5.16 -2.52 -15.84
CA ARG A 58 5.51 -2.21 -14.44
C ARG A 58 6.39 -0.96 -14.34
N HIS A 59 7.44 -0.85 -15.16
CA HIS A 59 8.30 0.33 -15.19
C HIS A 59 7.51 1.58 -15.56
N PHE A 60 6.70 1.51 -16.61
CA PHE A 60 5.83 2.60 -17.03
C PHE A 60 4.90 3.06 -15.88
N MET A 61 4.26 2.13 -15.18
CA MET A 61 3.40 2.43 -14.02
C MET A 61 4.18 3.10 -12.87
N PHE A 62 5.43 2.71 -12.63
CA PHE A 62 6.29 3.38 -11.65
C PHE A 62 6.60 4.83 -12.03
N ASP A 63 6.99 5.06 -13.27
CA ASP A 63 7.39 6.39 -13.75
C ASP A 63 6.21 7.37 -13.85
N HIS A 64 5.00 6.88 -14.14
CA HIS A 64 3.86 7.75 -14.45
C HIS A 64 2.80 7.80 -13.34
N VAL A 65 2.69 6.74 -12.52
CA VAL A 65 1.65 6.65 -11.48
C VAL A 65 2.27 6.76 -10.09
N TYR A 66 3.25 5.92 -9.77
CA TYR A 66 3.77 5.81 -8.39
C TYR A 66 4.75 6.93 -8.00
N THR A 67 5.45 7.53 -8.96
CA THR A 67 6.36 8.67 -8.70
C THR A 67 5.71 10.04 -8.89
N ASN A 68 4.39 10.08 -9.17
CA ASN A 68 3.66 11.32 -9.42
C ASN A 68 3.76 12.28 -8.22
N PRO A 69 4.16 13.56 -8.42
CA PRO A 69 4.35 14.55 -7.35
C PRO A 69 3.15 14.75 -6.43
N ILE A 70 1.92 14.57 -6.93
CA ILE A 70 0.69 14.75 -6.14
C ILE A 70 0.60 13.67 -5.05
N ALA A 71 0.98 12.42 -5.35
CA ALA A 71 0.99 11.34 -4.36
C ALA A 71 2.10 11.52 -3.30
N LYS A 72 3.19 12.19 -3.66
CA LYS A 72 4.37 12.36 -2.79
C LYS A 72 4.13 13.28 -1.60
N GLY A 73 3.26 14.28 -1.74
CA GLY A 73 2.90 15.18 -0.63
C GLY A 73 2.21 14.45 0.53
N GLU A 74 1.26 13.57 0.22
CA GLU A 74 0.57 12.76 1.23
C GLU A 74 1.47 11.64 1.77
N GLU A 75 2.36 11.06 0.96
CA GLU A 75 3.33 10.08 1.44
C GLU A 75 4.25 10.65 2.54
N VAL A 76 4.71 11.90 2.38
CA VAL A 76 5.53 12.59 3.40
C VAL A 76 4.74 12.77 4.70
N LYS A 77 3.47 13.20 4.61
CA LYS A 77 2.59 13.35 5.78
C LYS A 77 2.32 12.01 6.47
N ALA A 78 2.01 10.97 5.69
CA ALA A 78 1.77 9.63 6.22
C ALA A 78 3.01 9.07 6.95
N LYS A 79 4.21 9.21 6.37
CA LYS A 79 5.46 8.82 7.04
C LYS A 79 5.66 9.58 8.36
N ALA A 80 5.39 10.88 8.38
CA ALA A 80 5.51 11.69 9.59
C ALA A 80 4.49 11.28 10.66
N MET A 81 3.24 11.01 10.26
CA MET A 81 2.16 10.52 11.13
C MET A 81 2.53 9.19 11.78
N ILE A 82 2.98 8.21 11.00
CA ILE A 82 3.39 6.89 11.50
C ILE A 82 4.58 7.00 12.47
N ARG A 83 5.55 7.87 12.17
CA ARG A 83 6.70 8.11 13.07
C ARG A 83 6.26 8.66 14.43
N GLN A 84 5.32 9.59 14.42
CA GLN A 84 4.78 10.19 15.63
C GLN A 84 3.96 9.19 16.44
N LEU A 85 3.09 8.41 15.79
CA LEU A 85 2.34 7.33 16.46
C LEU A 85 3.29 6.31 17.09
N PHE A 86 4.34 5.89 16.38
CA PHE A 86 5.34 4.98 16.92
C PHE A 86 6.03 5.58 18.16
N GLY A 87 6.43 6.85 18.09
CA GLY A 87 7.03 7.55 19.23
C GLY A 87 6.09 7.62 20.43
N PHE A 88 4.83 8.00 20.21
CA PHE A 88 3.81 8.05 21.25
C PHE A 88 3.63 6.72 21.96
N TYR A 89 3.43 5.61 21.23
CA TYR A 89 3.25 4.30 21.87
C TYR A 89 4.53 3.78 22.54
N LYS A 90 5.70 4.22 22.10
CA LYS A 90 6.97 3.88 22.78
C LYS A 90 7.05 4.55 24.15
N ASP A 91 6.60 5.80 24.25
CA ASP A 91 6.61 6.57 25.50
C ASP A 91 5.39 6.24 26.39
N HIS A 92 4.32 5.71 25.78
CA HIS A 92 3.03 5.45 26.41
C HIS A 92 2.46 4.06 26.03
N ILE A 93 3.18 3.00 26.40
CA ILE A 93 2.83 1.62 26.07
C ILE A 93 1.44 1.22 26.60
N GLU A 94 0.98 1.82 27.69
CA GLU A 94 -0.31 1.57 28.33
C GLU A 94 -1.52 1.90 27.43
N PHE A 95 -1.32 2.67 26.36
CA PHE A 95 -2.36 2.96 25.37
C PHE A 95 -2.44 1.91 24.26
N LEU A 96 -1.55 0.91 24.25
CA LEU A 96 -1.70 -0.25 23.38
C LEU A 96 -2.93 -1.06 23.79
N PRO A 97 -3.67 -1.67 22.84
CA PRO A 97 -4.76 -2.57 23.19
C PRO A 97 -4.25 -3.77 24.00
N GLU A 98 -5.09 -4.31 24.88
CA GLU A 98 -4.77 -5.39 25.82
C GLU A 98 -4.09 -6.60 25.16
N LYS A 99 -4.54 -6.99 23.96
CA LYS A 99 -3.89 -8.07 23.18
C LYS A 99 -2.40 -7.82 22.94
N TYR A 100 -2.01 -6.58 22.64
CA TYR A 100 -0.62 -6.21 22.37
C TYR A 100 0.19 -6.06 23.67
N LEU A 101 -0.45 -5.59 24.74
CA LEU A 101 0.16 -5.59 26.08
C LEU A 101 0.49 -7.02 26.53
N ALA A 102 -0.40 -7.98 26.31
CA ALA A 102 -0.15 -9.39 26.63
C ALA A 102 1.07 -9.96 25.88
N MET A 103 1.32 -9.53 24.62
CA MET A 103 2.51 -9.95 23.87
C MET A 103 3.81 -9.45 24.53
N LEU A 104 3.79 -8.27 25.17
CA LEU A 104 4.94 -7.78 25.93
C LEU A 104 5.18 -8.65 27.17
N ASP A 105 4.12 -9.06 27.86
CA ASP A 105 4.20 -9.96 29.02
C ASP A 105 4.72 -11.35 28.62
N GLU A 106 4.43 -11.78 27.39
CA GLU A 106 4.97 -13.01 26.78
C GLU A 106 6.44 -12.88 26.33
N GLY A 107 7.04 -11.68 26.44
CA GLY A 107 8.46 -11.44 26.18
C GLY A 107 8.79 -10.90 24.78
N GLU A 108 7.79 -10.50 23.99
CA GLU A 108 8.03 -9.84 22.71
C GLU A 108 8.69 -8.48 22.87
N LYS A 109 9.51 -8.10 21.89
CA LYS A 109 10.18 -6.80 21.91
C LYS A 109 9.17 -5.67 21.76
N THR A 110 9.27 -4.64 22.58
CA THR A 110 8.37 -3.48 22.56
C THR A 110 8.23 -2.86 21.17
N GLU A 111 9.34 -2.65 20.46
CA GLU A 111 9.30 -2.09 19.11
C GLU A 111 8.57 -2.99 18.10
N ARG A 112 8.64 -4.31 18.27
CA ARG A 112 7.92 -5.27 17.41
C ARG A 112 6.41 -5.15 17.64
N VAL A 113 5.98 -5.17 18.90
CA VAL A 113 4.57 -5.08 19.27
C VAL A 113 3.95 -3.76 18.79
N ILE A 114 4.66 -2.64 18.94
CA ILE A 114 4.20 -1.34 18.43
C ILE A 114 4.10 -1.35 16.90
N CYS A 115 5.11 -1.89 16.20
CA CYS A 115 5.07 -2.03 14.74
C CYS A 115 3.88 -2.86 14.27
N ASP A 116 3.62 -4.00 14.92
CA ASP A 116 2.54 -4.90 14.54
C ASP A 116 1.17 -4.26 14.78
N TYR A 117 1.03 -3.51 15.88
CA TYR A 117 -0.19 -2.74 16.13
C TYR A 117 -0.43 -1.66 15.08
N ILE A 118 0.59 -0.84 14.77
CA ILE A 118 0.47 0.24 13.77
C ILE A 118 0.22 -0.34 12.37
N ALA A 119 0.91 -1.42 12.00
CA ALA A 119 0.72 -2.09 10.71
C ALA A 119 -0.67 -2.74 10.58
N GLY A 120 -1.30 -3.08 11.70
CA GLY A 120 -2.68 -3.59 11.75
C GLY A 120 -3.76 -2.51 11.67
N MET A 121 -3.41 -1.22 11.67
CA MET A 121 -4.38 -0.12 11.57
C MET A 121 -4.87 0.06 10.13
N THR A 122 -6.14 0.45 9.99
CA THR A 122 -6.61 1.05 8.74
C THR A 122 -6.17 2.52 8.67
N ASP A 123 -6.04 3.08 7.47
CA ASP A 123 -5.66 4.49 7.27
C ASP A 123 -6.55 5.44 8.09
N GLN A 124 -7.87 5.24 8.03
CA GLN A 124 -8.83 6.05 8.78
C GLN A 124 -8.61 5.95 10.30
N TYR A 125 -8.31 4.75 10.81
CA TYR A 125 -8.07 4.56 12.24
C TYR A 125 -6.76 5.22 12.68
N ALA A 126 -5.69 5.09 11.88
CA ALA A 126 -4.41 5.75 12.14
C ALA A 126 -4.56 7.28 12.18
N ILE A 127 -5.33 7.86 11.25
CA ILE A 127 -5.65 9.30 11.22
C ILE A 127 -6.44 9.72 12.46
N THR A 128 -7.44 8.94 12.87
CA THR A 128 -8.22 9.21 14.08
C THR A 128 -7.31 9.21 15.32
N LYS A 129 -6.47 8.19 15.49
CA LYS A 129 -5.53 8.12 16.62
C LYS A 129 -4.50 9.23 16.61
N PHE A 130 -3.98 9.58 15.45
CA PHE A 130 -3.09 10.73 15.32
C PHE A 130 -3.79 12.03 15.75
N SER A 131 -5.05 12.22 15.32
CA SER A 131 -5.83 13.40 15.70
C SER A 131 -6.14 13.45 17.20
N GLU A 132 -6.41 12.30 17.82
CA GLU A 132 -6.67 12.17 19.25
C GLU A 132 -5.46 12.57 20.10
N TYR A 133 -4.26 12.15 19.70
CA TYR A 133 -3.05 12.35 20.52
C TYR A 133 -2.29 13.64 20.22
N PHE A 134 -2.37 14.16 18.98
CA PHE A 134 -1.52 15.27 18.55
C PHE A 134 -2.27 16.56 18.21
N LEU A 135 -3.61 16.52 18.05
CA LEU A 135 -4.39 17.72 17.78
C LEU A 135 -5.19 18.14 19.02
N PRO A 136 -5.14 19.42 19.41
CA PRO A 136 -5.96 19.93 20.49
C PRO A 136 -7.44 19.87 20.08
N GLN A 137 -8.26 19.23 20.91
CA GLN A 137 -9.71 19.24 20.71
C GLN A 137 -10.28 20.54 21.25
N ALA A 138 -11.06 21.25 20.43
CA ALA A 138 -11.85 22.38 20.91
C ALA A 138 -12.89 21.86 21.91
N TRP A 139 -13.11 22.59 23.01
CA TRP A 139 -14.17 22.25 23.95
C TRP A 139 -15.52 22.30 23.22
N GLN A 140 -16.18 21.15 23.09
CA GLN A 140 -17.58 21.12 22.70
C GLN A 140 -18.41 21.56 23.90
N VAL A 141 -18.56 22.87 24.06
CA VAL A 141 -19.60 23.41 24.92
C VAL A 141 -20.88 23.34 24.12
N ASP A 142 -21.64 22.26 24.32
CA ASP A 142 -23.05 22.20 23.89
C ASP A 142 -23.81 23.29 24.63
N GLY A 143 -24.04 24.43 23.97
CA GLY A 143 -24.89 25.48 24.51
C GLY A 143 -24.61 26.87 23.99
N TYR A 144 -25.03 27.15 22.75
CA TYR A 144 -25.79 28.35 22.37
C TYR A 144 -26.77 27.99 21.26
#